data_AF-A0A0D9YTM5-F1
#
_entry.id   AF-A0A0D9YTM5-F1
#
_cell.length_a   1.000
_cell.length_b   1.000
_cell.length_c   1.000
_cell.angle_alpha   90.00
_cell.angle_beta   90.00
_cell.angle_gamma   90.00
#
_symmetry.space_group_name_H-M   'P 1'
#
loop_
_entity.id
_entity.type
_entity.pdbx_description
1 polymer ?
#
loop_
_entity_poly.entity_id
_entity_poly.type
_entity_poly.pdbx_seq_one_letter_code
_entity_poly.pdbx_strand_id
1 'polypeptide(L)'
;MLYVKLVLLILMCGSFVSLLNSPSIHHDDEHLTQSSAGVPRVSYEPDDTRYVSDVTVDWPKISKAMQLVAGAEHGGGGARVALLNFDDGEVQQWRTVLPRTAAAVARLERAGSNVTWEHLYPEWIDEEELYHAPTCPDLPEPAVDADGDGEEVAVFDVVAVKLPCRRGGSWSKDVARLHLQLAAARLAATRGRGGAAAHVLVVSASRCFPIPNLFRCRDEVAPRDGDVWLYRPDADALRRDLALPVGSCRLAMPFSALAEPHVAPAAPPQREAYATILHSEELYACGALVAAQSIRMASASGAPSEPERDMVALVDETISARHRGALEAAGWKVRAIRRVRNPRAAADAYNEWNYSKFWLWSLTEYDRVVFLDADLLVQRPMAPLFAMPEVSATANHGTLFNSGVMVVEPCGCTLRLLMDHIADIDSYNGGDQGYLNEVFSWWHRLPSHANYMKHFWEGDSGERLAAARRAVLAAEPAVALAVHFVGMKPWFCFRDYDCNWNSPQLRQFASDEAHARWWRAHDAMPAALQGFCLLDERQKALLRWDAAEARAANFSDGHWRLPIADPRRNICATAAGDGEAAAACVEREIKNRRVEGNRVTTSYAKLIDNF
;
A
#
# COMPACT_ATOMS: atom_id res chain seq x y z
N MET A 1 43.69 -3.24 -33.16
CA MET A 1 42.40 -2.74 -33.71
C MET A 1 41.52 -3.83 -34.32
N LEU A 2 42.03 -4.97 -34.80
CA LEU A 2 41.18 -6.05 -35.35
C LEU A 2 40.38 -6.81 -34.27
N TYR A 3 40.96 -6.99 -33.09
CA TYR A 3 40.35 -7.70 -31.96
C TYR A 3 39.13 -6.97 -31.37
N VAL A 4 39.20 -5.64 -31.25
CA VAL A 4 38.10 -4.80 -30.75
C VAL A 4 36.92 -4.79 -31.74
N LYS A 5 37.20 -4.83 -33.04
CA LYS A 5 36.17 -4.94 -34.08
C LYS A 5 35.48 -6.31 -34.06
N LEU A 6 36.21 -7.39 -33.77
CA LEU A 6 35.65 -8.73 -33.65
C LEU A 6 34.73 -8.86 -32.43
N VAL A 7 35.14 -8.29 -31.29
CA VAL A 7 34.32 -8.27 -30.05
C VAL A 7 33.04 -7.45 -30.24
N LEU A 8 33.13 -6.28 -30.90
CA LEU A 8 31.96 -5.48 -31.25
C LEU A 8 31.02 -6.21 -32.20
N LEU A 9 31.54 -6.98 -33.16
CA LEU A 9 30.70 -7.75 -34.08
C LEU A 9 29.99 -8.91 -33.37
N ILE A 10 30.67 -9.59 -32.44
CA ILE A 10 30.09 -10.66 -31.62
C ILE A 10 29.01 -10.11 -30.68
N LEU A 11 29.26 -8.95 -30.05
CA LEU A 11 28.27 -8.28 -29.19
C LEU A 11 27.06 -7.82 -29.99
N MET A 12 27.26 -7.23 -31.18
CA MET A 12 26.18 -6.84 -32.09
C MET A 12 25.35 -8.03 -32.56
N CYS A 13 25.99 -9.15 -32.91
CA CYS A 13 25.29 -10.39 -33.28
C CYS A 13 24.53 -11.01 -32.09
N GLY A 14 25.10 -10.95 -30.88
CA GLY A 14 24.43 -11.42 -29.65
C GLY A 14 23.19 -10.59 -29.29
N SER A 15 23.25 -9.27 -29.48
CA SER A 15 22.11 -8.37 -29.32
C SER A 15 21.03 -8.61 -30.38
N PHE A 16 21.43 -8.88 -31.63
CA PHE A 16 20.49 -9.14 -32.72
C PHE A 16 19.75 -10.48 -32.54
N VAL A 17 20.43 -11.52 -32.03
CA VAL A 17 19.81 -12.81 -31.70
C VAL A 17 18.91 -12.73 -30.46
N SER A 18 19.21 -11.85 -29.49
CA SER A 18 18.30 -11.57 -28.37
C SER A 18 17.05 -10.78 -28.79
N LEU A 19 17.18 -9.88 -29.76
CA LEU A 19 16.06 -9.15 -30.37
C LEU A 19 15.15 -10.07 -31.20
N LEU A 20 15.71 -11.03 -31.94
CA LEU A 20 14.93 -12.01 -32.72
C LEU A 20 14.24 -13.07 -31.85
N ASN A 21 14.66 -13.26 -30.60
CA ASN A 21 14.06 -14.19 -29.64
C ASN A 21 13.28 -13.49 -28.50
N SER A 22 13.08 -12.18 -28.59
CA SER A 22 12.23 -11.46 -27.63
C SER A 22 10.76 -11.67 -28.01
N PRO A 23 9.91 -12.19 -27.10
CA PRO A 23 8.50 -12.42 -27.38
C PRO A 23 7.73 -11.11 -27.21
N SER A 24 7.93 -10.18 -28.12
CA SER A 24 7.13 -8.97 -28.22
C SER A 24 7.30 -8.42 -29.63
N ILE A 25 6.17 -8.31 -30.34
CA ILE A 25 6.01 -7.87 -31.73
C ILE A 25 6.00 -9.04 -32.74
N HIS A 26 4.87 -9.75 -32.81
CA HIS A 26 4.23 -10.14 -34.08
C HIS A 26 2.76 -10.50 -33.80
N HIS A 27 1.89 -9.51 -33.95
CA HIS A 27 0.50 -9.74 -34.34
C HIS A 27 0.28 -8.89 -35.59
N ASP A 28 -0.13 -9.53 -36.68
CA ASP A 28 -1.37 -9.18 -37.39
C ASP A 28 -1.75 -10.28 -38.40
N ASP A 29 -3.06 -10.55 -38.41
CA ASP A 29 -3.95 -11.01 -39.49
C ASP A 29 -3.61 -12.20 -40.40
N GLU A 30 -4.30 -13.34 -40.19
CA GLU A 30 -4.96 -14.05 -41.31
C GLU A 30 -6.34 -14.62 -40.92
N HIS A 31 -7.30 -14.35 -41.81
CA HIS A 31 -8.72 -14.71 -41.74
C HIS A 31 -9.02 -16.22 -41.85
N LEU A 32 -10.02 -16.65 -41.07
CA LEU A 32 -11.05 -17.68 -41.33
C LEU A 32 -10.72 -18.86 -42.27
N THR A 33 -10.65 -20.06 -41.71
CA THR A 33 -11.38 -21.23 -42.23
C THR A 33 -11.78 -22.19 -41.10
N GLN A 34 -13.06 -22.54 -41.07
CA GLN A 34 -13.64 -23.59 -40.22
C GLN A 34 -13.02 -24.96 -40.55
N SER A 35 -12.59 -25.70 -39.53
CA SER A 35 -12.55 -27.16 -39.58
C SER A 35 -12.75 -27.73 -38.18
N SER A 36 -13.77 -28.57 -38.05
CA SER A 36 -14.11 -29.34 -36.86
C SER A 36 -13.10 -30.47 -36.63
N ALA A 37 -12.36 -30.46 -35.52
CA ALA A 37 -11.78 -31.67 -34.95
C ALA A 37 -11.24 -31.44 -33.52
N GLY A 38 -11.78 -32.18 -32.55
CA GLY A 38 -11.08 -32.61 -31.34
C GLY A 38 -10.89 -31.59 -30.22
N VAL A 39 -11.75 -31.65 -29.19
CA VAL A 39 -11.49 -31.08 -27.86
C VAL A 39 -10.19 -31.71 -27.31
N PRO A 40 -9.13 -30.95 -27.01
CA PRO A 40 -8.03 -31.46 -26.21
C PRO A 40 -8.50 -31.52 -24.75
N ARG A 41 -8.54 -32.73 -24.20
CA ARG A 41 -8.68 -32.95 -22.75
C ARG A 41 -7.61 -32.14 -22.03
N VAL A 42 -8.04 -31.19 -21.21
CA VAL A 42 -7.19 -30.48 -20.23
C VAL A 42 -6.54 -31.55 -19.36
N SER A 43 -5.20 -31.53 -19.31
CA SER A 43 -4.43 -32.40 -18.44
C SER A 43 -4.56 -31.89 -17.01
N TYR A 44 -5.25 -32.66 -16.18
CA TYR A 44 -5.24 -32.49 -14.74
C TYR A 44 -3.84 -32.91 -14.26
N GLU A 45 -2.96 -31.98 -13.94
CA GLU A 45 -1.69 -32.29 -13.25
C GLU A 45 -2.02 -32.61 -11.78
N PRO A 46 -1.97 -33.88 -11.35
CA PRO A 46 -2.40 -34.26 -10.00
C PRO A 46 -1.42 -33.80 -8.91
N ASP A 47 -0.24 -33.31 -9.28
CA ASP A 47 0.89 -33.06 -8.39
C ASP A 47 1.38 -31.59 -8.42
N ASP A 48 0.47 -30.62 -8.45
CA ASP A 48 0.88 -29.23 -8.23
C ASP A 48 1.30 -29.01 -6.77
N THR A 49 2.61 -29.14 -6.56
CA THR A 49 3.28 -28.95 -5.26
C THR A 49 3.03 -27.57 -4.63
N ARG A 50 2.46 -26.60 -5.36
CA ARG A 50 2.04 -25.30 -4.78
C ARG A 50 0.91 -25.41 -3.77
N TYR A 51 -0.01 -26.36 -3.95
CA TYR A 51 -1.16 -26.49 -3.06
C TYR A 51 -0.95 -27.45 -1.89
N VAL A 52 0.17 -28.18 -1.89
CA VAL A 52 0.49 -29.17 -0.85
C VAL A 52 0.83 -28.45 0.46
N SER A 53 0.14 -28.84 1.54
CA SER A 53 0.35 -28.29 2.89
C SER A 53 1.16 -29.25 3.76
N ASP A 54 2.22 -28.75 4.39
CA ASP A 54 3.06 -29.47 5.36
C ASP A 54 2.49 -29.47 6.79
N VAL A 55 1.32 -28.86 6.99
CA VAL A 55 0.68 -28.71 8.30
C VAL A 55 0.00 -30.02 8.70
N THR A 56 0.36 -30.56 9.86
CA THR A 56 -0.34 -31.71 10.44
C THR A 56 -1.62 -31.24 11.15
N VAL A 57 -2.75 -31.85 10.84
CA VAL A 57 -4.04 -31.48 11.44
C VAL A 57 -4.11 -31.92 12.92
N ASP A 58 -4.34 -30.96 13.81
CA ASP A 58 -4.56 -31.18 15.24
C ASP A 58 -6.05 -31.43 15.52
N TRP A 59 -6.47 -32.70 15.43
CA TRP A 59 -7.88 -33.11 15.55
C TRP A 59 -8.59 -32.68 16.84
N PRO A 60 -7.97 -32.73 18.03
CA PRO A 60 -8.55 -32.15 19.24
C PRO A 60 -8.93 -30.66 19.08
N LYS A 61 -8.07 -29.86 18.44
CA LYS A 61 -8.33 -28.43 18.21
C LYS A 61 -9.42 -28.19 17.18
N ILE A 62 -9.44 -28.98 16.10
CA ILE A 62 -10.55 -28.96 15.13
C ILE A 62 -11.87 -29.28 15.84
N SER A 63 -11.89 -30.29 16.70
CA SER A 63 -13.08 -30.69 17.45
C SER A 63 -13.57 -29.58 18.37
N LYS A 64 -12.64 -28.90 19.08
CA LYS A 64 -12.94 -27.74 19.91
C LYS A 64 -13.52 -26.59 19.10
N ALA A 65 -12.96 -26.28 17.93
CA ALA A 65 -13.50 -25.24 17.04
C ALA A 65 -14.92 -25.58 16.56
N MET A 66 -15.18 -26.83 16.16
CA MET A 66 -16.49 -27.28 15.70
C MET A 66 -17.57 -27.27 16.79
N GLN A 67 -17.20 -27.43 18.05
CA GLN A 67 -18.14 -27.28 19.18
C GLN A 67 -18.68 -25.85 19.29
N LEU A 68 -17.88 -24.83 18.94
CA LEU A 68 -18.30 -23.43 18.94
C LEU A 68 -19.32 -23.12 17.85
N VAL A 69 -19.24 -23.83 16.72
CA VAL A 69 -20.22 -23.71 15.62
C VAL A 69 -21.54 -24.39 15.99
N ALA A 70 -21.48 -25.57 16.61
CA ALA A 70 -22.65 -26.38 16.95
C ALA A 70 -23.55 -25.78 18.06
N GLY A 71 -23.06 -24.77 18.80
CA GLY A 71 -23.80 -24.10 19.87
C GLY A 71 -24.95 -23.20 19.41
N ALA A 72 -25.15 -23.00 18.10
CA ALA A 72 -26.05 -21.97 17.56
C ALA A 72 -27.39 -22.48 16.96
N GLU A 73 -27.61 -23.78 16.73
CA GLU A 73 -28.85 -24.25 16.08
C GLU A 73 -29.51 -25.47 16.75
N HIS A 74 -30.71 -25.24 17.28
CA HIS A 74 -31.60 -26.21 17.96
C HIS A 74 -32.33 -27.13 16.95
N GLY A 75 -31.58 -27.88 16.14
CA GLY A 75 -32.15 -28.53 14.95
C GLY A 75 -31.70 -29.94 14.61
N GLY A 76 -31.18 -30.76 15.54
CA GLY A 76 -31.05 -32.23 15.39
C GLY A 76 -30.15 -32.82 14.29
N GLY A 77 -29.91 -32.12 13.17
CA GLY A 77 -28.92 -32.43 12.14
C GLY A 77 -27.63 -31.69 12.43
N GLY A 78 -26.50 -32.39 12.40
CA GLY A 78 -25.21 -31.74 12.66
C GLY A 78 -24.73 -30.88 11.49
N ALA A 79 -23.69 -30.08 11.74
CA ALA A 79 -23.21 -29.05 10.83
C ALA A 79 -22.78 -29.62 9.46
N ARG A 80 -23.20 -28.95 8.38
CA ARG A 80 -22.72 -29.20 7.00
C ARG A 80 -21.39 -28.50 6.79
N VAL A 81 -20.39 -29.25 6.35
CA VAL A 81 -19.00 -28.79 6.24
C VAL A 81 -18.48 -28.99 4.83
N ALA A 82 -17.95 -27.93 4.23
CA ALA A 82 -17.13 -28.03 3.03
C ALA A 82 -15.65 -28.19 3.43
N LEU A 83 -15.00 -29.25 2.97
CA LEU A 83 -13.57 -29.49 3.16
C LEU A 83 -12.80 -29.09 1.89
N LEU A 84 -11.94 -28.10 2.00
CA LEU A 84 -11.12 -27.58 0.91
C LEU A 84 -9.63 -27.86 1.17
N ASN A 85 -8.98 -28.56 0.23
CA ASN A 85 -7.56 -28.87 0.24
C ASN A 85 -7.08 -29.78 1.40
N PHE A 86 -7.96 -30.66 1.87
CA PHE A 86 -7.61 -31.80 2.74
C PHE A 86 -7.35 -33.03 1.86
N ASP A 87 -6.38 -33.86 2.25
CA ASP A 87 -6.14 -35.13 1.55
C ASP A 87 -7.16 -36.21 1.92
N ASP A 88 -7.22 -37.30 1.15
CA ASP A 88 -8.20 -38.37 1.36
C ASP A 88 -8.12 -38.99 2.76
N GLY A 89 -6.91 -39.13 3.33
CA GLY A 89 -6.70 -39.65 4.67
C GLY A 89 -7.26 -38.71 5.73
N GLU A 90 -7.02 -37.41 5.57
CA GLU A 90 -7.56 -36.36 6.43
C GLU A 90 -9.08 -36.27 6.35
N VAL A 91 -9.66 -36.40 5.16
CA VAL A 91 -11.12 -36.43 4.98
C VAL A 91 -11.75 -37.63 5.71
N GLN A 92 -11.14 -38.81 5.63
CA GLN A 92 -11.62 -40.00 6.37
C GLN A 92 -11.47 -39.82 7.89
N GLN A 93 -10.36 -39.23 8.32
CA GLN A 93 -10.13 -38.94 9.73
C GLN A 93 -11.13 -37.89 10.26
N TRP A 94 -11.46 -36.87 9.48
CA TRP A 94 -12.50 -35.89 9.83
C TRP A 94 -13.84 -36.58 10.08
N ARG A 95 -14.28 -37.45 9.15
CA ARG A 95 -15.53 -38.21 9.30
C ARG A 95 -15.54 -39.14 10.51
N THR A 96 -14.37 -39.65 10.89
CA THR A 96 -14.21 -40.52 12.06
C THR A 96 -14.28 -39.74 13.38
N VAL A 97 -13.59 -38.59 13.46
CA VAL A 97 -13.52 -37.77 14.68
C VAL A 97 -14.79 -36.93 14.88
N LEU A 98 -15.41 -36.48 13.78
CA LEU A 98 -16.59 -35.62 13.77
C LEU A 98 -17.76 -36.28 13.01
N PRO A 99 -18.26 -37.44 13.45
CA PRO A 99 -19.25 -38.24 12.72
C PRO A 99 -20.63 -37.59 12.63
N ARG A 100 -20.87 -36.54 13.43
CA ARG A 100 -22.11 -35.75 13.39
C ARG A 100 -22.09 -34.68 12.30
N THR A 101 -20.93 -34.39 11.70
CA THR A 101 -20.84 -33.39 10.62
C THR A 101 -21.13 -34.04 9.27
N ALA A 102 -21.92 -33.36 8.44
CA ALA A 102 -22.12 -33.75 7.04
C ALA A 102 -21.00 -33.11 6.20
N ALA A 103 -19.83 -33.77 6.16
CA ALA A 103 -18.64 -33.27 5.49
C ALA A 103 -18.56 -33.69 4.01
N ALA A 104 -18.56 -32.70 3.13
CA ALA A 104 -18.38 -32.82 1.68
C ALA A 104 -17.06 -32.20 1.24
N VAL A 105 -16.41 -32.79 0.22
CA VAL A 105 -15.16 -32.25 -0.34
C VAL A 105 -15.51 -31.20 -1.40
N ALA A 106 -15.00 -29.98 -1.23
CA ALA A 106 -15.08 -28.94 -2.25
C ALA A 106 -13.91 -29.10 -3.22
N ARG A 107 -14.23 -29.31 -4.51
CA ARG A 107 -13.23 -29.45 -5.57
C ARG A 107 -12.80 -28.06 -6.02
N LEU A 108 -11.49 -27.86 -6.15
CA LEU A 108 -10.92 -26.63 -6.66
C LEU A 108 -9.90 -26.97 -7.74
N GLU A 109 -10.19 -26.56 -8.97
CA GLU A 109 -9.22 -26.64 -10.05
C GLU A 109 -8.02 -25.74 -9.72
N ARG A 110 -6.80 -26.21 -9.97
CA ARG A 110 -5.59 -25.45 -9.63
C ARG A 110 -5.43 -24.28 -10.60
N ALA A 111 -4.92 -23.15 -10.09
CA ALA A 111 -4.49 -22.04 -10.95
C ALA A 111 -3.47 -22.54 -11.98
N GLY A 112 -3.43 -21.93 -13.18
CA GLY A 112 -2.45 -22.29 -14.20
C GLY A 112 -1.02 -22.32 -13.64
N SER A 113 -0.21 -23.29 -14.07
CA SER A 113 1.18 -23.47 -13.60
C SER A 113 2.08 -22.29 -13.99
N ASN A 114 1.70 -21.56 -15.04
CA ASN A 114 2.34 -20.33 -15.49
C ASN A 114 1.90 -19.07 -14.72
N VAL A 115 0.84 -19.13 -13.90
CA VAL A 115 0.39 -17.99 -13.10
C VAL A 115 1.34 -17.78 -11.93
N THR A 116 2.04 -16.65 -11.96
CA THR A 116 2.97 -16.22 -10.90
C THR A 116 2.39 -15.04 -10.10
N TRP A 117 3.06 -14.68 -9.00
CA TRP A 117 2.65 -13.54 -8.19
C TRP A 117 2.69 -12.23 -8.98
N GLU A 118 3.69 -12.05 -9.86
CA GLU A 118 3.86 -10.88 -10.72
C GLU A 118 2.76 -10.73 -11.76
N HIS A 119 2.12 -11.83 -12.17
CA HIS A 119 0.95 -11.76 -13.05
C HIS A 119 -0.29 -11.24 -12.32
N LEU A 120 -0.44 -11.57 -11.03
CA LEU A 120 -1.53 -11.05 -10.19
C LEU A 120 -1.24 -9.64 -9.69
N TYR A 121 0.05 -9.30 -9.50
CA TYR A 121 0.52 -8.03 -8.99
C TYR A 121 1.62 -7.42 -9.88
N PRO A 122 1.30 -7.02 -11.11
CA PRO A 122 2.29 -6.43 -12.01
C PRO A 122 2.67 -5.02 -11.54
N GLU A 123 3.93 -4.67 -11.76
CA GLU A 123 4.46 -3.33 -11.49
C GLU A 123 3.70 -2.25 -12.26
N TRP A 124 3.47 -2.51 -13.55
CA TRP A 124 2.82 -1.57 -14.44
C TRP A 124 1.54 -2.16 -15.04
N ILE A 125 0.50 -1.32 -15.14
CA ILE A 125 -0.70 -1.55 -15.94
C ILE A 125 -1.06 -0.26 -16.68
N ASP A 126 -1.84 -0.38 -17.75
CA ASP A 126 -2.42 0.75 -18.45
C ASP A 126 -3.63 1.31 -17.68
N GLU A 127 -3.36 2.12 -16.63
CA GLU A 127 -4.37 2.64 -15.71
C GLU A 127 -5.43 3.53 -16.38
N GLU A 128 -5.07 4.19 -17.48
CA GLU A 128 -5.96 5.07 -18.26
C GLU A 128 -6.65 4.34 -19.43
N GLU A 129 -6.33 3.06 -19.64
CA GLU A 129 -6.84 2.20 -20.72
C GLU A 129 -6.66 2.83 -22.12
N LEU A 130 -5.54 3.55 -22.33
CA LEU A 130 -5.24 4.22 -23.60
C LEU A 130 -4.87 3.25 -24.72
N TYR A 131 -4.30 2.10 -24.35
CA TYR A 131 -3.80 1.07 -25.24
C TYR A 131 -4.60 -0.23 -25.10
N HIS A 132 -4.82 -0.71 -23.87
CA HIS A 132 -5.59 -1.93 -23.60
C HIS A 132 -6.15 -1.93 -22.17
N ALA A 133 -7.34 -2.52 -22.00
CA ALA A 133 -7.91 -2.71 -20.67
C ALA A 133 -7.09 -3.75 -19.86
N PRO A 134 -6.62 -3.43 -18.64
CA PRO A 134 -5.87 -4.37 -17.81
C PRO A 134 -6.69 -5.62 -17.44
N THR A 135 -6.05 -6.78 -17.59
CA THR A 135 -6.65 -8.08 -17.26
C THR A 135 -5.92 -8.76 -16.12
N CYS A 136 -6.67 -9.51 -15.32
CA CYS A 136 -6.12 -10.37 -14.30
C CYS A 136 -6.16 -11.81 -14.78
N PRO A 137 -5.16 -12.64 -14.44
CA PRO A 137 -5.24 -14.08 -14.60
C PRO A 137 -6.48 -14.65 -13.91
N ASP A 138 -7.14 -15.59 -14.57
CA ASP A 138 -8.28 -16.29 -13.98
C ASP A 138 -7.81 -17.27 -12.91
N LEU A 139 -8.45 -17.22 -11.73
CA LEU A 139 -8.33 -18.22 -10.68
C LEU A 139 -9.62 -19.05 -10.67
N PRO A 140 -9.57 -20.37 -10.91
CA PRO A 140 -10.77 -21.20 -10.99
C PRO A 140 -11.63 -21.18 -9.73
N GLU A 141 -12.94 -21.17 -9.90
CA GLU A 141 -13.86 -21.16 -8.76
C GLU A 141 -14.03 -22.57 -8.14
N PRO A 142 -14.27 -22.69 -6.82
CA PRO A 142 -14.54 -23.98 -6.20
C PRO A 142 -15.88 -24.54 -6.65
N ALA A 143 -15.87 -25.79 -7.11
CA ALA A 143 -17.06 -26.57 -7.42
C ALA A 143 -17.43 -27.47 -6.24
N VAL A 144 -18.74 -27.57 -6.01
CA VAL A 144 -19.32 -28.50 -5.04
C VAL A 144 -20.22 -29.41 -5.85
N ASP A 145 -20.01 -30.72 -5.74
CA ASP A 145 -20.82 -31.70 -6.46
C ASP A 145 -22.30 -31.49 -6.11
N ALA A 146 -23.17 -31.47 -7.12
CA ALA A 146 -24.60 -31.55 -6.91
C ALA A 146 -24.90 -32.93 -6.32
N ASP A 147 -25.58 -32.99 -5.18
CA ASP A 147 -26.16 -34.25 -4.71
C ASP A 147 -27.04 -34.80 -5.84
N GLY A 148 -26.91 -36.11 -6.12
CA GLY A 148 -27.30 -36.77 -7.37
C GLY A 148 -28.78 -36.68 -7.79
N ASP A 149 -29.59 -35.95 -7.05
CA ASP A 149 -31.04 -35.80 -7.23
C ASP A 149 -31.44 -34.41 -7.80
N GLY A 150 -30.47 -33.59 -8.23
CA GLY A 150 -30.76 -32.29 -8.85
C GLY A 150 -31.28 -31.23 -7.87
N GLU A 151 -31.05 -31.43 -6.58
CA GLU A 151 -31.40 -30.48 -5.53
C GLU A 151 -30.36 -29.35 -5.44
N GLU A 152 -30.84 -28.13 -5.18
CA GLU A 152 -30.06 -26.90 -5.11
C GLU A 152 -28.85 -27.02 -4.19
N VAL A 153 -27.66 -26.70 -4.74
CA VAL A 153 -26.61 -25.91 -4.10
C VAL A 153 -26.48 -26.15 -2.57
N ALA A 154 -25.69 -27.14 -2.17
CA ALA A 154 -25.42 -27.42 -0.76
C ALA A 154 -24.98 -26.15 -0.03
N VAL A 155 -25.79 -25.73 0.94
CA VAL A 155 -25.48 -24.66 1.89
C VAL A 155 -24.58 -25.24 2.98
N PHE A 156 -23.55 -24.51 3.38
CA PHE A 156 -22.60 -24.91 4.41
C PHE A 156 -22.75 -24.06 5.66
N ASP A 157 -22.58 -24.71 6.81
CA ASP A 157 -22.45 -24.04 8.10
C ASP A 157 -20.98 -23.69 8.38
N VAL A 158 -20.06 -24.49 7.82
CA VAL A 158 -18.60 -24.30 7.90
C VAL A 158 -17.93 -24.59 6.55
N VAL A 159 -17.00 -23.73 6.16
CA VAL A 159 -15.99 -23.99 5.12
C VAL A 159 -14.65 -24.15 5.82
N ALA A 160 -14.11 -25.37 5.83
CA ALA A 160 -12.79 -25.66 6.35
C ALA A 160 -11.78 -25.67 5.20
N VAL A 161 -10.67 -24.94 5.34
CA VAL A 161 -9.59 -24.87 4.35
C VAL A 161 -8.23 -25.13 4.99
N LYS A 162 -7.43 -26.01 4.37
CA LYS A 162 -6.05 -26.28 4.77
C LYS A 162 -5.08 -25.55 3.83
N LEU A 163 -4.21 -24.69 4.37
CA LEU A 163 -3.33 -23.82 3.60
C LEU A 163 -1.89 -24.33 3.55
N PRO A 164 -1.17 -24.16 2.41
CA PRO A 164 0.27 -24.36 2.34
C PRO A 164 1.02 -23.24 3.08
N CYS A 165 2.20 -23.57 3.62
CA CYS A 165 3.10 -22.61 4.29
C CYS A 165 4.57 -22.94 3.99
N ARG A 166 5.08 -22.50 2.84
CA ARG A 166 6.43 -22.81 2.37
C ARG A 166 7.51 -22.20 3.26
N ARG A 167 8.60 -22.93 3.49
CA ARG A 167 9.71 -22.56 4.40
C ARG A 167 10.82 -21.72 3.75
N GLY A 168 10.57 -21.05 2.64
CA GLY A 168 11.56 -20.17 1.98
C GLY A 168 10.89 -19.12 1.11
N GLY A 169 11.36 -17.87 1.20
CA GLY A 169 10.76 -16.70 0.53
C GLY A 169 9.58 -16.08 1.31
N SER A 170 8.91 -15.09 0.69
CA SER A 170 7.69 -14.48 1.24
C SER A 170 6.55 -15.50 1.21
N TRP A 171 6.21 -16.05 2.37
CA TRP A 171 5.14 -17.05 2.50
C TRP A 171 3.75 -16.46 2.23
N SER A 172 3.60 -15.14 2.34
CA SER A 172 2.33 -14.43 2.13
C SER A 172 2.08 -14.12 0.66
N LYS A 173 3.13 -14.08 -0.18
CA LYS A 173 3.07 -13.87 -1.64
C LYS A 173 3.12 -15.19 -2.41
N ASP A 174 2.15 -16.07 -2.14
CA ASP A 174 2.01 -17.38 -2.78
C ASP A 174 0.65 -17.52 -3.47
N VAL A 175 0.67 -17.85 -4.76
CA VAL A 175 -0.53 -17.94 -5.61
C VAL A 175 -1.52 -18.99 -5.10
N ALA A 176 -1.04 -20.17 -4.70
CA ALA A 176 -1.92 -21.25 -4.24
C ALA A 176 -2.53 -20.91 -2.88
N ARG A 177 -1.75 -20.31 -1.98
CA ARG A 177 -2.23 -19.83 -0.69
C ARG A 177 -3.28 -18.72 -0.83
N LEU A 178 -3.08 -17.76 -1.73
CA LEU A 178 -4.08 -16.73 -2.04
C LEU A 178 -5.35 -17.38 -2.61
N HIS A 179 -5.19 -18.23 -3.61
CA HIS A 179 -6.31 -18.89 -4.29
C HIS A 179 -7.19 -19.69 -3.34
N LEU A 180 -6.61 -20.51 -2.47
CA LEU A 180 -7.35 -21.30 -1.48
C LEU A 180 -8.17 -20.43 -0.51
N GLN A 181 -7.61 -19.31 -0.08
CA GLN A 181 -8.29 -18.39 0.83
C GLN A 181 -9.45 -17.67 0.15
N LEU A 182 -9.26 -17.24 -1.11
CA LEU A 182 -10.34 -16.63 -1.90
C LEU A 182 -11.45 -17.64 -2.21
N ALA A 183 -11.11 -18.88 -2.56
CA ALA A 183 -12.07 -19.95 -2.76
C ALA A 183 -12.88 -20.26 -1.49
N ALA A 184 -12.21 -20.33 -0.33
CA ALA A 184 -12.88 -20.50 0.95
C ALA A 184 -13.84 -19.34 1.28
N ALA A 185 -13.41 -18.10 1.04
CA ALA A 185 -14.24 -16.92 1.23
C ALA A 185 -15.46 -16.91 0.29
N ARG A 186 -15.28 -17.29 -0.99
CA ARG A 186 -16.39 -17.38 -1.97
C ARG A 186 -17.41 -18.44 -1.57
N LEU A 187 -16.97 -19.63 -1.17
CA LEU A 187 -17.87 -20.66 -0.64
C LEU A 187 -18.63 -20.14 0.58
N ALA A 188 -17.95 -19.51 1.52
CA ALA A 188 -18.57 -18.99 2.73
C ALA A 188 -19.62 -17.90 2.44
N ALA A 189 -19.33 -17.00 1.51
CA ALA A 189 -20.20 -15.88 1.17
C ALA A 189 -21.41 -16.28 0.30
N THR A 190 -21.27 -17.27 -0.58
CA THR A 190 -22.33 -17.65 -1.55
C THR A 190 -23.18 -18.83 -1.09
N ARG A 191 -22.63 -19.68 -0.21
CA ARG A 191 -23.28 -20.93 0.24
C ARG A 191 -23.60 -20.93 1.72
N GLY A 192 -23.63 -19.78 2.38
CA GLY A 192 -23.99 -19.70 3.79
C GLY A 192 -25.51 -19.73 4.03
N ARG A 193 -25.92 -20.13 5.24
CA ARG A 193 -27.31 -20.37 5.58
C ARG A 193 -28.08 -19.07 5.82
N GLY A 194 -29.27 -18.96 5.21
CA GLY A 194 -30.19 -17.83 5.48
C GLY A 194 -29.62 -16.46 5.10
N GLY A 195 -28.72 -16.39 4.12
CA GLY A 195 -28.08 -15.15 3.67
C GLY A 195 -26.84 -14.73 4.46
N ALA A 196 -26.61 -15.31 5.65
CA ALA A 196 -25.38 -15.14 6.41
C ALA A 196 -24.23 -15.97 5.82
N ALA A 197 -22.98 -15.62 6.13
CA ALA A 197 -21.82 -16.39 5.67
C ALA A 197 -21.68 -17.67 6.50
N ALA A 198 -21.15 -18.72 5.88
CA ALA A 198 -20.67 -19.88 6.62
C ALA A 198 -19.48 -19.47 7.52
N HIS A 199 -19.26 -20.19 8.62
CA HIS A 199 -18.01 -20.04 9.36
C HIS A 199 -16.84 -20.47 8.48
N VAL A 200 -15.68 -19.85 8.65
CA VAL A 200 -14.46 -20.26 7.94
C VAL A 200 -13.47 -20.80 8.96
N LEU A 201 -13.16 -22.09 8.84
CA LEU A 201 -12.14 -22.75 9.64
C LEU A 201 -10.85 -22.83 8.80
N VAL A 202 -9.80 -22.14 9.21
CA VAL A 202 -8.52 -22.16 8.50
C VAL A 202 -7.53 -23.02 9.29
N VAL A 203 -6.89 -23.98 8.61
CA VAL A 203 -5.78 -24.77 9.14
C VAL A 203 -4.50 -24.34 8.43
N SER A 204 -3.56 -23.75 9.16
CA SER A 204 -2.31 -23.20 8.62
C SER A 204 -1.22 -23.20 9.68
N ALA A 205 0.06 -23.30 9.31
CA ALA A 205 1.12 -23.19 10.30
C ALA A 205 1.07 -21.83 11.00
N SER A 206 1.34 -21.79 12.30
CA SER A 206 1.25 -20.60 13.16
C SER A 206 2.05 -19.39 12.67
N ARG A 207 3.11 -19.62 11.88
CA ARG A 207 3.96 -18.58 11.25
C ARG A 207 3.35 -17.96 9.98
N CYS A 208 2.40 -18.65 9.35
CA CYS A 208 1.70 -18.23 8.15
C CYS A 208 0.23 -17.99 8.51
N PHE A 209 -0.09 -16.80 9.00
CA PHE A 209 -1.47 -16.46 9.36
C PHE A 209 -2.34 -16.22 8.11
N PRO A 210 -3.68 -16.36 8.22
CA PRO A 210 -4.61 -16.04 7.13
C PRO A 210 -4.54 -14.55 6.76
N ILE A 211 -4.87 -14.19 5.52
CA ILE A 211 -4.84 -12.80 5.01
C ILE A 211 -5.66 -11.89 5.96
N PRO A 212 -5.03 -10.94 6.68
CA PRO A 212 -5.69 -10.24 7.79
C PRO A 212 -6.87 -9.36 7.37
N ASN A 213 -6.89 -8.87 6.13
CA ASN A 213 -7.96 -8.05 5.59
C ASN A 213 -9.03 -8.84 4.82
N LEU A 214 -8.83 -10.14 4.59
CA LEU A 214 -9.86 -11.06 4.07
C LEU A 214 -10.56 -11.79 5.22
N PHE A 215 -9.78 -12.36 6.14
CA PHE A 215 -10.28 -13.01 7.36
C PHE A 215 -9.92 -12.13 8.56
N ARG A 216 -10.80 -11.16 8.82
CA ARG A 216 -10.55 -10.09 9.77
C ARG A 216 -10.58 -10.64 11.19
N CYS A 217 -9.61 -10.26 12.02
CA CYS A 217 -9.54 -10.74 13.40
C CYS A 217 -10.75 -10.32 14.27
N ARG A 218 -11.51 -9.29 13.86
CA ARG A 218 -12.78 -8.92 14.52
C ARG A 218 -13.90 -9.94 14.30
N ASP A 219 -13.75 -10.76 13.25
CA ASP A 219 -14.68 -11.84 12.89
C ASP A 219 -14.26 -13.18 13.51
N GLU A 220 -13.14 -13.22 14.25
CA GLU A 220 -12.66 -14.44 14.90
C GLU A 220 -13.59 -14.84 16.06
N VAL A 221 -14.09 -16.08 16.02
CA VAL A 221 -15.12 -16.57 16.97
C VAL A 221 -14.52 -16.90 18.34
N ALA A 222 -13.24 -17.27 18.38
CA ALA A 222 -12.50 -17.55 19.60
C ALA A 222 -11.00 -17.32 19.35
N PRO A 223 -10.22 -17.00 20.39
CA PRO A 223 -8.78 -16.81 20.24
C PRO A 223 -8.11 -18.03 19.57
N ARG A 224 -7.22 -17.77 18.61
CA ARG A 224 -6.40 -18.77 17.93
C ARG A 224 -5.89 -19.86 18.86
N ASP A 225 -6.03 -21.10 18.42
CA ASP A 225 -5.50 -22.28 19.09
C ASP A 225 -4.45 -22.95 18.19
N GLY A 226 -3.19 -22.52 18.31
CA GLY A 226 -2.09 -22.99 17.47
C GLY A 226 -2.32 -22.74 15.97
N ASP A 227 -2.46 -23.82 15.21
CA ASP A 227 -2.56 -23.84 13.75
C ASP A 227 -4.01 -23.80 13.22
N VAL A 228 -4.99 -23.50 14.08
CA VAL A 228 -6.42 -23.46 13.75
C VAL A 228 -7.01 -22.09 14.07
N TRP A 229 -7.68 -21.49 13.08
CA TRP A 229 -8.46 -20.26 13.21
C TRP A 229 -9.91 -20.53 12.84
N LEU A 230 -10.85 -19.88 13.54
CA LEU A 230 -12.28 -19.97 13.25
C LEU A 230 -12.86 -18.55 13.13
N TYR A 231 -13.40 -18.24 11.96
CA TYR A 231 -14.01 -16.95 11.66
C TYR A 231 -15.51 -17.09 11.40
N ARG A 232 -16.25 -16.02 11.69
CA ARG A 232 -17.63 -15.81 11.28
C ARG A 232 -17.71 -14.49 10.50
N PRO A 233 -17.30 -14.49 9.23
CA PRO A 233 -17.22 -13.26 8.44
C PRO A 233 -18.60 -12.70 8.11
N ASP A 234 -18.66 -11.41 7.80
CA ASP A 234 -19.86 -10.78 7.24
C ASP A 234 -19.99 -11.14 5.74
N ALA A 235 -21.16 -11.65 5.35
CA ALA A 235 -21.37 -12.14 3.99
C ALA A 235 -21.31 -11.03 2.95
N ASP A 236 -21.87 -9.85 3.27
CA ASP A 236 -21.91 -8.73 2.35
C ASP A 236 -20.55 -8.06 2.21
N ALA A 237 -19.77 -7.99 3.30
CA ALA A 237 -18.37 -7.57 3.25
C ALA A 237 -17.54 -8.48 2.36
N LEU A 238 -17.63 -9.81 2.54
CA LEU A 238 -16.94 -10.75 1.66
C LEU A 238 -17.36 -10.59 0.20
N ARG A 239 -18.67 -10.48 -0.10
CA ARG A 239 -19.15 -10.29 -1.48
C ARG A 239 -18.61 -9.00 -2.11
N ARG A 240 -18.55 -7.90 -1.34
CA ARG A 240 -17.98 -6.63 -1.83
C ARG A 240 -16.49 -6.76 -2.10
N ASP A 241 -15.73 -7.32 -1.16
CA ASP A 241 -14.27 -7.45 -1.31
C ASP A 241 -13.91 -8.44 -2.45
N LEU A 242 -14.68 -9.52 -2.62
CA LEU A 242 -14.49 -10.53 -3.67
C LEU A 242 -14.98 -10.07 -5.06
N ALA A 243 -15.74 -8.99 -5.15
CA ALA A 243 -16.12 -8.35 -6.41
C ALA A 243 -14.98 -7.47 -6.97
N LEU A 244 -14.00 -7.11 -6.15
CA LEU A 244 -12.80 -6.41 -6.59
C LEU A 244 -11.85 -7.37 -7.34
N PRO A 245 -10.91 -6.83 -8.13
CA PRO A 245 -9.89 -7.64 -8.79
C PRO A 245 -9.12 -8.53 -7.80
N VAL A 246 -8.74 -9.71 -8.28
CA VAL A 246 -8.01 -10.74 -7.49
C VAL A 246 -6.64 -10.27 -6.98
N GLY A 247 -6.04 -9.29 -7.66
CA GLY A 247 -4.78 -8.64 -7.31
C GLY A 247 -4.65 -7.27 -7.99
N SER A 248 -3.45 -6.69 -8.02
CA SER A 248 -3.19 -5.34 -8.58
C SER A 248 -3.05 -5.29 -10.11
N CYS A 249 -3.34 -6.39 -10.81
CA CYS A 249 -3.40 -6.53 -12.27
C CYS A 249 -4.52 -5.70 -12.93
N ARG A 250 -5.47 -5.20 -12.15
CA ARG A 250 -6.47 -4.21 -12.56
C ARG A 250 -6.68 -3.21 -11.44
N LEU A 251 -7.12 -2.01 -11.78
CA LEU A 251 -7.58 -1.03 -10.80
C LEU A 251 -8.82 -1.54 -10.06
N ALA A 252 -8.78 -1.48 -8.72
CA ALA A 252 -9.93 -1.78 -7.88
C ALA A 252 -10.94 -0.61 -7.85
N MET A 253 -10.46 0.59 -8.15
CA MET A 253 -11.26 1.78 -8.40
C MET A 253 -10.95 2.28 -9.81
N PRO A 254 -11.92 2.34 -10.74
CA PRO A 254 -11.63 2.79 -12.10
C PRO A 254 -11.13 4.23 -12.10
N PHE A 255 -10.25 4.57 -13.04
CA PHE A 255 -9.64 5.91 -13.11
C PHE A 255 -10.69 7.03 -13.19
N SER A 256 -11.81 6.79 -13.89
CA SER A 256 -12.96 7.70 -14.00
C SER A 256 -13.65 8.00 -12.67
N ALA A 257 -13.59 7.09 -11.68
CA ALA A 257 -14.17 7.33 -10.36
C ALA A 257 -13.43 8.42 -9.57
N LEU A 258 -12.22 8.80 -10.00
CA LEU A 258 -11.52 9.99 -9.49
C LEU A 258 -12.01 11.29 -10.14
N ALA A 259 -12.62 11.23 -11.32
CA ALA A 259 -13.11 12.40 -12.05
C ALA A 259 -14.56 12.74 -11.67
N GLU A 260 -15.38 11.73 -11.39
CA GLU A 260 -16.78 11.94 -11.02
C GLU A 260 -16.95 12.23 -9.52
N PRO A 261 -17.77 13.22 -9.14
CA PRO A 261 -18.18 13.39 -7.75
C PRO A 261 -18.97 12.15 -7.34
N HIS A 262 -18.31 11.21 -6.69
CA HIS A 262 -18.90 9.93 -6.32
C HIS A 262 -20.00 10.16 -5.28
N VAL A 263 -21.25 10.16 -5.73
CA VAL A 263 -22.40 10.03 -4.85
C VAL A 263 -22.50 8.55 -4.51
N ALA A 264 -21.73 8.12 -3.50
CA ALA A 264 -21.98 6.80 -2.92
C ALA A 264 -23.46 6.74 -2.50
N PRO A 265 -24.20 5.66 -2.81
CA PRO A 265 -25.54 5.48 -2.29
C PRO A 265 -25.49 5.65 -0.76
N ALA A 266 -26.54 6.25 -0.18
CA ALA A 266 -26.61 6.62 1.24
C ALA A 266 -26.36 5.41 2.16
N ALA A 267 -25.08 5.13 2.41
CA ALA A 267 -24.64 4.23 3.45
C ALA A 267 -24.93 4.89 4.80
N PRO A 268 -25.13 4.11 5.88
CA PRO A 268 -25.17 4.69 7.22
C PRO A 268 -23.96 5.59 7.43
N PRO A 269 -24.09 6.70 8.18
CA PRO A 269 -22.97 7.62 8.41
C PRO A 269 -21.79 6.83 8.97
N GLN A 270 -20.74 6.69 8.16
CA GLN A 270 -19.50 6.05 8.58
C GLN A 270 -18.64 7.05 9.32
N ARG A 271 -18.00 6.60 10.39
CA ARG A 271 -17.04 7.43 11.12
C ARG A 271 -15.73 7.39 10.35
N GLU A 272 -15.44 8.47 9.64
CA GLU A 272 -14.32 8.54 8.71
C GLU A 272 -13.32 9.61 9.14
N ALA A 273 -12.02 9.33 8.95
CA ALA A 273 -10.97 10.30 9.22
C ALA A 273 -9.82 10.24 8.20
N TYR A 274 -9.21 11.39 7.97
CA TYR A 274 -7.82 11.44 7.52
C TYR A 274 -6.90 11.21 8.73
N ALA A 275 -5.80 10.48 8.53
CA ALA A 275 -4.80 10.32 9.57
C ALA A 275 -3.39 10.60 9.05
N THR A 276 -2.54 11.19 9.89
CA THR A 276 -1.10 11.29 9.65
C THR A 276 -0.34 10.89 10.91
N ILE A 277 0.97 10.69 10.78
CA ILE A 277 1.83 10.30 11.89
C ILE A 277 3.14 11.09 11.88
N LEU A 278 3.58 11.54 13.06
CA LEU A 278 4.75 12.38 13.23
C LEU A 278 5.70 11.83 14.31
N HIS A 279 6.96 11.68 13.90
CA HIS A 279 8.07 11.22 14.76
C HIS A 279 9.21 12.23 14.90
N SER A 280 9.04 13.40 14.28
CA SER A 280 10.00 14.48 14.34
C SER A 280 9.33 15.78 13.96
N GLU A 281 9.29 16.71 14.90
CA GLU A 281 8.75 18.05 14.64
C GLU A 281 9.63 18.84 13.68
N GLU A 282 10.95 18.66 13.76
CA GLU A 282 11.91 19.31 12.88
C GLU A 282 11.79 18.83 11.43
N LEU A 283 11.43 17.56 11.22
CA LEU A 283 11.41 16.99 9.88
C LEU A 283 10.06 17.13 9.17
N TYR A 284 8.96 16.93 9.90
CA TYR A 284 7.65 16.70 9.28
C TYR A 284 6.51 17.56 9.83
N ALA A 285 6.70 18.35 10.90
CA ALA A 285 5.61 19.18 11.42
C ALA A 285 5.11 20.21 10.39
N CYS A 286 6.02 20.90 9.70
CA CYS A 286 5.64 21.83 8.63
C CYS A 286 4.85 21.12 7.51
N GLY A 287 5.28 19.93 7.11
CA GLY A 287 4.56 19.10 6.14
C GLY A 287 3.13 18.78 6.59
N ALA A 288 2.95 18.32 7.83
CA ALA A 288 1.62 18.03 8.37
C ALA A 288 0.71 19.27 8.51
N LEU A 289 1.27 20.44 8.83
CA LEU A 289 0.50 21.70 8.85
C LEU A 289 -0.02 22.05 7.44
N VAL A 290 0.84 21.97 6.43
CA VAL A 290 0.45 22.22 5.03
C VAL A 290 -0.50 21.14 4.52
N ALA A 291 -0.32 19.88 4.94
CA ALA A 291 -1.23 18.80 4.59
C ALA A 291 -2.66 19.08 5.08
N ALA A 292 -2.85 19.48 6.33
CA ALA A 292 -4.17 19.89 6.84
C ALA A 292 -4.77 21.06 6.04
N GLN A 293 -3.97 22.08 5.76
CA GLN A 293 -4.43 23.20 4.94
C GLN A 293 -4.84 22.76 3.53
N SER A 294 -4.08 21.86 2.91
CA SER A 294 -4.35 21.33 1.58
C SER A 294 -5.62 20.47 1.54
N ILE A 295 -5.88 19.67 2.58
CA ILE A 295 -7.15 18.92 2.74
C ILE A 295 -8.34 19.88 2.81
N ARG A 296 -8.22 20.96 3.59
CA ARG A 296 -9.31 21.96 3.72
C ARG A 296 -9.56 22.71 2.41
N MET A 297 -8.50 23.09 1.71
CA MET A 297 -8.61 23.74 0.39
C MET A 297 -9.26 22.81 -0.64
N ALA A 298 -8.84 21.55 -0.67
CA ALA A 298 -9.41 20.54 -1.54
C ALA A 298 -10.90 20.31 -1.23
N SER A 299 -11.25 20.16 0.05
CA SER A 299 -12.64 19.98 0.50
C SER A 299 -13.52 21.17 0.13
N ALA A 300 -13.00 22.40 0.22
CA ALA A 300 -13.72 23.61 -0.18
C ALA A 300 -14.00 23.70 -1.70
N SER A 301 -13.25 22.96 -2.53
CA SER A 301 -13.49 22.82 -3.97
C SER A 301 -14.40 21.63 -4.34
N GLY A 302 -14.77 20.81 -3.35
CA GLY A 302 -15.64 19.64 -3.53
C GLY A 302 -17.13 19.98 -3.54
N ALA A 303 -17.97 18.94 -3.57
CA ALA A 303 -19.41 19.12 -3.52
C ALA A 303 -19.85 19.66 -2.13
N PRO A 304 -20.77 20.63 -2.03
CA PRO A 304 -21.23 21.18 -0.75
C PRO A 304 -21.85 20.16 0.22
N SER A 305 -22.24 18.99 -0.29
CA SER A 305 -22.84 17.90 0.47
C SER A 305 -21.84 16.87 1.00
N GLU A 306 -20.54 17.01 0.72
CA GLU A 306 -19.54 16.09 1.27
C GLU A 306 -19.42 16.31 2.79
N PRO A 307 -19.46 15.22 3.59
CA PRO A 307 -19.29 15.34 5.04
C PRO A 307 -17.88 15.80 5.37
N GLU A 308 -17.77 16.74 6.31
CA GLU A 308 -16.49 17.10 6.91
C GLU A 308 -15.97 15.87 7.70
N ARG A 309 -14.74 15.48 7.40
CA ARG A 309 -14.08 14.34 8.02
C ARG A 309 -13.08 14.81 9.06
N ASP A 310 -12.94 14.02 10.11
CA ASP A 310 -11.93 14.29 11.12
C ASP A 310 -10.52 14.21 10.50
N MET A 311 -9.61 15.04 10.99
CA MET A 311 -8.18 14.94 10.70
C MET A 311 -7.48 14.53 12.00
N VAL A 312 -6.79 13.39 12.03
CA VAL A 312 -6.13 12.85 13.23
C VAL A 312 -4.61 12.82 13.06
N ALA A 313 -3.87 13.46 13.95
CA ALA A 313 -2.41 13.42 13.95
C ALA A 313 -1.91 12.55 15.12
N LEU A 314 -1.36 11.39 14.79
CA LEU A 314 -0.67 10.54 15.76
C LEU A 314 0.74 11.10 15.99
N VAL A 315 1.04 11.53 17.21
CA VAL A 315 2.31 12.19 17.54
C VAL A 315 2.96 11.53 18.74
N ASP A 316 4.26 11.31 18.67
CA ASP A 316 5.00 10.73 19.79
C ASP A 316 5.57 11.78 20.76
N GLU A 317 6.26 11.31 21.80
CA GLU A 317 6.86 12.15 22.84
C GLU A 317 7.88 13.19 22.35
N THR A 318 8.39 13.06 21.12
CA THR A 318 9.36 14.01 20.53
C THR A 318 8.71 15.29 20.01
N ILE A 319 7.38 15.29 19.83
CA ILE A 319 6.63 16.47 19.38
C ILE A 319 6.27 17.31 20.61
N SER A 320 6.84 18.51 20.69
CA SER A 320 6.65 19.48 21.78
C SER A 320 5.22 19.99 21.88
N ALA A 321 4.84 20.49 23.05
CA ALA A 321 3.54 21.13 23.28
C ALA A 321 3.27 22.29 22.29
N ARG A 322 4.32 23.03 21.91
CA ARG A 322 4.25 24.10 20.91
C ARG A 322 3.80 23.57 19.55
N HIS A 323 4.42 22.50 19.05
CA HIS A 323 4.06 21.90 17.76
C HIS A 323 2.72 21.17 17.83
N ARG A 324 2.37 20.54 18.95
CA ARG A 324 1.03 19.95 19.18
C ARG A 324 -0.06 21.01 19.07
N GLY A 325 0.09 22.16 19.73
CA GLY A 325 -0.86 23.26 19.63
C GLY A 325 -0.97 23.84 18.21
N ALA A 326 0.13 23.85 17.45
CA ALA A 326 0.11 24.25 16.05
C ALA A 326 -0.68 23.27 15.16
N LEU A 327 -0.50 21.96 15.38
CA LEU A 327 -1.27 20.92 14.69
C LEU A 327 -2.77 21.05 15.00
N GLU A 328 -3.13 21.24 16.27
CA GLU A 328 -4.51 21.49 16.70
C GLU A 328 -5.09 22.74 16.03
N ALA A 329 -4.34 23.84 16.00
CA ALA A 329 -4.74 25.07 15.33
C ALA A 329 -4.88 24.92 13.79
N ALA A 330 -4.17 23.97 13.18
CA ALA A 330 -4.35 23.60 11.77
C ALA A 330 -5.60 22.71 11.54
N GLY A 331 -6.21 22.19 12.60
CA GLY A 331 -7.40 21.34 12.56
C GLY A 331 -7.15 19.86 12.86
N TRP A 332 -5.92 19.47 13.21
CA TRP A 332 -5.63 18.09 13.60
C TRP A 332 -6.14 17.78 15.02
N LYS A 333 -6.85 16.68 15.18
CA LYS A 333 -7.07 16.00 16.45
C LYS A 333 -5.79 15.27 16.84
N VAL A 334 -4.99 15.91 17.69
CA VAL A 334 -3.69 15.39 18.11
C VAL A 334 -3.85 14.24 19.11
N ARG A 335 -3.25 13.09 18.81
CA ARG A 335 -3.25 11.92 19.69
C ARG A 335 -1.83 11.49 20.02
N ALA A 336 -1.55 11.40 21.31
CA ALA A 336 -0.26 10.91 21.79
C ALA A 336 -0.16 9.40 21.55
N ILE A 337 0.96 8.97 20.97
CA ILE A 337 1.35 7.56 20.81
C ILE A 337 2.73 7.34 21.43
N ARG A 338 3.08 6.08 21.66
CA ARG A 338 4.45 5.69 22.01
C ARG A 338 5.20 5.27 20.76
N ARG A 339 6.46 5.65 20.64
CA ARG A 339 7.26 5.17 19.50
C ARG A 339 7.41 3.66 19.52
N VAL A 340 7.31 3.07 18.33
CA VAL A 340 7.55 1.65 18.08
C VAL A 340 8.87 1.54 17.33
N ARG A 341 9.86 0.95 18.00
CA ARG A 341 11.18 0.76 17.39
C ARG A 341 11.13 -0.38 16.39
N ASN A 342 11.67 -0.16 15.21
CA ASN A 342 12.04 -1.23 14.31
C ASN A 342 13.27 -1.97 14.87
N PRO A 343 13.14 -3.25 15.25
CA PRO A 343 14.23 -4.00 15.89
C PRO A 343 15.44 -4.17 14.98
N ARG A 344 15.25 -4.14 13.65
CA ARG A 344 16.32 -4.35 12.66
C ARG A 344 16.94 -3.05 12.14
N ALA A 345 16.40 -1.89 12.53
CA ALA A 345 17.00 -0.61 12.20
C ALA A 345 18.25 -0.34 13.04
N ALA A 346 19.28 0.20 12.39
CA ALA A 346 20.42 0.81 13.09
C ALA A 346 19.94 1.99 13.94
N ALA A 347 20.65 2.26 15.05
CA ALA A 347 20.36 3.42 15.87
C ALA A 347 20.42 4.72 15.05
N ASP A 348 19.49 5.64 15.30
CA ASP A 348 19.35 6.93 14.63
C ASP A 348 19.15 6.85 13.10
N ALA A 349 18.79 5.67 12.59
CA ALA A 349 18.40 5.52 11.19
C ALA A 349 17.00 6.10 10.95
N TYR A 350 16.74 6.57 9.73
CA TYR A 350 15.45 7.15 9.36
C TYR A 350 14.29 6.16 9.62
N ASN A 351 14.55 4.86 9.46
CA ASN A 351 13.60 3.77 9.63
C ASN A 351 13.47 3.23 11.06
N GLU A 352 14.16 3.83 12.03
CA GLU A 352 14.16 3.33 13.40
C GLU A 352 12.78 3.40 14.06
N TRP A 353 11.97 4.41 13.73
CA TRP A 353 10.69 4.64 14.39
C TRP A 353 9.48 4.49 13.47
N ASN A 354 9.71 4.09 12.20
CA ASN A 354 8.67 3.97 11.18
C ASN A 354 7.55 2.98 11.55
N TYR A 355 7.83 1.96 12.37
CA TYR A 355 6.81 0.99 12.82
C TYR A 355 5.74 1.62 13.72
N SER A 356 5.93 2.85 14.20
CA SER A 356 4.89 3.59 14.91
C SER A 356 3.64 3.80 14.04
N LYS A 357 3.76 3.71 12.71
CA LYS A 357 2.64 3.69 11.76
C LYS A 357 1.59 2.63 12.09
N PHE A 358 1.94 1.57 12.82
CA PHE A 358 0.98 0.56 13.25
C PHE A 358 -0.11 1.13 14.17
N TRP A 359 0.14 2.25 14.87
CA TRP A 359 -0.87 2.91 15.68
C TRP A 359 -2.10 3.39 14.89
N LEU A 360 -2.05 3.43 13.55
CA LEU A 360 -3.24 3.65 12.72
C LEU A 360 -4.38 2.68 13.04
N TRP A 361 -4.06 1.41 13.32
CA TRP A 361 -5.06 0.40 13.68
C TRP A 361 -5.63 0.58 15.10
N SER A 362 -5.12 1.54 15.90
CA SER A 362 -5.71 1.90 17.20
C SER A 362 -6.89 2.88 17.10
N LEU A 363 -7.12 3.49 15.94
CA LEU A 363 -8.14 4.51 15.69
C LEU A 363 -9.56 3.92 15.57
N THR A 364 -9.93 3.03 16.48
CA THR A 364 -11.14 2.19 16.45
C THR A 364 -12.47 2.93 16.61
N GLU A 365 -12.42 4.22 16.94
CA GLU A 365 -13.58 5.09 16.85
C GLU A 365 -13.96 5.47 15.41
N TYR A 366 -13.12 5.16 14.43
CA TYR A 366 -13.40 5.31 13.00
C TYR A 366 -13.60 3.94 12.35
N ASP A 367 -14.55 3.90 11.42
CA ASP A 367 -14.85 2.72 10.59
C ASP A 367 -13.86 2.65 9.41
N ARG A 368 -13.40 3.81 8.91
CA ARG A 368 -12.44 3.92 7.81
C ARG A 368 -11.51 5.11 7.97
N VAL A 369 -10.23 4.88 7.70
CA VAL A 369 -9.20 5.92 7.77
C VAL A 369 -8.43 5.97 6.46
N VAL A 370 -8.31 7.16 5.87
CA VAL A 370 -7.35 7.44 4.79
C VAL A 370 -6.10 7.99 5.43
N PHE A 371 -5.06 7.16 5.51
CA PHE A 371 -3.76 7.57 5.98
C PHE A 371 -3.02 8.37 4.90
N LEU A 372 -2.33 9.43 5.32
CA LEU A 372 -1.49 10.30 4.51
C LEU A 372 -0.15 10.51 5.25
N ASP A 373 0.97 10.14 4.61
CA ASP A 373 2.29 10.60 5.05
C ASP A 373 2.34 12.15 5.07
N ALA A 374 3.15 12.71 5.98
CA ALA A 374 3.22 14.15 6.18
C ALA A 374 3.89 14.93 5.04
N ASP A 375 4.41 14.24 4.02
CA ASP A 375 5.06 14.77 2.81
C ASP A 375 4.20 14.64 1.55
N LEU A 376 2.89 14.73 1.74
CA LEU A 376 1.89 14.83 0.68
C LEU A 376 1.30 16.25 0.59
N LEU A 377 0.83 16.61 -0.60
CA LEU A 377 -0.04 17.75 -0.85
C LEU A 377 -1.35 17.26 -1.45
N VAL A 378 -2.47 17.42 -0.72
CA VAL A 378 -3.81 17.09 -1.21
C VAL A 378 -4.30 18.24 -2.11
N GLN A 379 -4.69 17.92 -3.33
CA GLN A 379 -5.07 18.89 -4.35
C GLN A 379 -6.53 18.77 -4.78
N ARG A 380 -7.17 17.62 -4.53
CA ARG A 380 -8.59 17.39 -4.82
C ARG A 380 -9.25 16.59 -3.69
N PRO A 381 -10.59 16.67 -3.55
CA PRO A 381 -11.32 15.85 -2.60
C PRO A 381 -10.97 14.37 -2.71
N MET A 382 -10.74 13.72 -1.57
CA MET A 382 -10.39 12.29 -1.50
C MET A 382 -11.58 11.41 -1.07
N ALA A 383 -12.81 11.93 -1.14
CA ALA A 383 -14.02 11.21 -0.76
C ALA A 383 -14.14 9.80 -1.40
N PRO A 384 -13.81 9.57 -2.68
CA PRO A 384 -13.88 8.24 -3.28
C PRO A 384 -13.02 7.19 -2.56
N LEU A 385 -11.88 7.57 -1.96
CA LEU A 385 -10.99 6.63 -1.28
C LEU A 385 -11.67 6.00 -0.05
N PHE A 386 -12.59 6.72 0.58
CA PHE A 386 -13.37 6.21 1.71
C PHE A 386 -14.43 5.18 1.29
N ALA A 387 -14.58 4.84 0.01
CA ALA A 387 -15.40 3.70 -0.42
C ALA A 387 -14.62 2.38 -0.47
N MET A 388 -13.29 2.42 -0.42
CA MET A 388 -12.41 1.27 -0.66
C MET A 388 -12.07 0.46 0.61
N PRO A 389 -11.91 -0.87 0.52
CA PRO A 389 -11.57 -1.70 1.68
C PRO A 389 -10.08 -1.63 2.05
N GLU A 390 -9.74 -2.18 3.22
CA GLU A 390 -8.35 -2.37 3.67
C GLU A 390 -7.66 -3.52 2.91
N VAL A 391 -6.37 -3.45 2.54
CA VAL A 391 -5.59 -2.23 2.32
C VAL A 391 -5.77 -1.83 0.86
N SER A 392 -6.26 -0.63 0.61
CA SER A 392 -6.23 -0.03 -0.73
C SER A 392 -5.15 1.04 -0.79
N ALA A 393 -4.29 0.95 -1.81
CA ALA A 393 -3.11 1.81 -1.96
C ALA A 393 -2.69 1.89 -3.44
N THR A 394 -1.79 2.81 -3.77
CA THR A 394 -1.22 2.87 -5.13
C THR A 394 -0.05 1.91 -5.29
N ALA A 395 0.17 1.43 -6.51
CA ALA A 395 1.34 0.62 -6.83
C ALA A 395 2.65 1.39 -6.61
N ASN A 396 3.72 0.64 -6.32
CA ASN A 396 5.11 1.08 -6.26
C ASN A 396 5.96 0.15 -7.17
N HIS A 397 7.25 -0.01 -6.91
CA HIS A 397 8.11 -0.93 -7.66
C HIS A 397 7.71 -2.40 -7.48
N GLY A 398 7.74 -3.18 -8.56
CA GLY A 398 7.43 -4.60 -8.54
C GLY A 398 5.99 -4.90 -8.10
N THR A 399 5.82 -5.85 -7.19
CA THR A 399 4.51 -6.37 -6.76
C THR A 399 3.91 -5.66 -5.54
N LEU A 400 4.43 -4.47 -5.24
CA LEU A 400 4.33 -3.82 -3.93
C LEU A 400 3.51 -2.54 -4.00
N PHE A 401 2.82 -2.21 -2.92
CA PHE A 401 2.14 -0.91 -2.77
C PHE A 401 3.02 0.13 -2.08
N ASN A 402 2.76 1.40 -2.37
CA ASN A 402 3.30 2.54 -1.66
C ASN A 402 2.48 2.80 -0.38
N SER A 403 3.12 2.94 0.77
CA SER A 403 2.43 3.12 2.05
C SER A 403 2.12 4.59 2.42
N GLY A 404 2.35 5.53 1.50
CA GLY A 404 2.15 6.96 1.75
C GLY A 404 0.70 7.40 1.72
N VAL A 405 -0.12 6.73 0.92
CA VAL A 405 -1.59 6.83 0.98
C VAL A 405 -2.15 5.43 1.11
N MET A 406 -2.88 5.17 2.19
CA MET A 406 -3.51 3.87 2.43
C MET A 406 -4.91 4.06 2.98
N VAL A 407 -5.84 3.22 2.53
CA VAL A 407 -7.14 3.05 3.17
C VAL A 407 -7.03 1.89 4.16
N VAL A 408 -7.35 2.16 5.43
CA VAL A 408 -7.31 1.18 6.51
C VAL A 408 -8.64 1.14 7.26
N GLU A 409 -8.93 -0.01 7.88
CA GLU A 409 -10.12 -0.28 8.69
C GLU A 409 -9.67 -0.56 10.13
N PRO A 410 -9.50 0.48 10.97
CA PRO A 410 -8.83 0.36 12.27
C PRO A 410 -9.40 -0.74 13.15
N CYS A 411 -8.51 -1.54 13.72
CA CYS A 411 -8.88 -2.68 14.54
C CYS A 411 -7.78 -2.99 15.58
N GLY A 412 -8.15 -2.99 16.86
CA GLY A 412 -7.19 -3.26 17.94
C GLY A 412 -6.60 -4.67 17.92
N CYS A 413 -7.25 -5.65 17.29
CA CYS A 413 -6.62 -6.97 17.08
C CYS A 413 -5.63 -6.98 15.92
N THR A 414 -5.85 -6.21 14.85
CA THR A 414 -4.85 -6.03 13.78
C THR A 414 -3.63 -5.31 14.32
N LEU A 415 -3.80 -4.29 15.17
CA LEU A 415 -2.67 -3.66 15.88
C LEU A 415 -1.86 -4.69 16.67
N ARG A 416 -2.52 -5.58 17.44
CA ARG A 416 -1.84 -6.64 18.19
C ARG A 416 -1.09 -7.61 17.26
N LEU A 417 -1.72 -8.03 16.17
CA LEU A 417 -1.06 -8.88 15.15
C LEU A 417 0.23 -8.23 14.63
N LEU A 418 0.18 -6.95 14.26
CA LEU A 418 1.36 -6.22 13.79
C LEU A 418 2.43 -6.14 14.89
N MET A 419 2.05 -5.78 16.11
CA MET A 419 2.98 -5.62 17.23
C MET A 419 3.64 -6.94 17.66
N ASP A 420 2.86 -8.02 17.75
CA ASP A 420 3.32 -9.34 18.19
C ASP A 420 4.33 -9.96 17.21
N HIS A 421 4.28 -9.56 15.93
CA HIS A 421 5.15 -10.07 14.86
C HIS A 421 6.21 -9.06 14.38
N ILE A 422 6.49 -8.00 15.15
CA ILE A 422 7.52 -6.99 14.80
C ILE A 422 8.90 -7.63 14.56
N ALA A 423 9.27 -8.63 15.36
CA ALA A 423 10.57 -9.28 15.30
C ALA A 423 10.63 -10.43 14.28
N ASP A 424 9.46 -10.96 13.87
CA ASP A 424 9.35 -12.16 13.06
C ASP A 424 9.30 -11.85 11.56
N ILE A 425 8.59 -10.79 11.16
CA ILE A 425 8.35 -10.48 9.74
C ILE A 425 9.50 -9.65 9.16
N ASP A 426 10.01 -10.09 8.01
CA ASP A 426 11.08 -9.44 7.26
C ASP A 426 10.59 -8.32 6.34
N SER A 427 10.86 -7.07 6.73
CA SER A 427 10.61 -5.93 5.86
C SER A 427 11.65 -5.85 4.75
N TYR A 428 11.21 -5.94 3.48
CA TYR A 428 12.10 -5.97 2.31
C TYR A 428 13.00 -4.71 2.20
N ASN A 429 12.52 -3.56 2.65
CA ASN A 429 13.28 -2.29 2.67
C ASN A 429 13.67 -1.86 4.08
N GLY A 430 13.46 -2.72 5.09
CA GLY A 430 13.67 -2.40 6.49
C GLY A 430 12.77 -1.27 7.03
N GLY A 431 11.73 -0.81 6.34
CA GLY A 431 10.80 0.23 6.80
C GLY A 431 9.38 -0.31 7.06
N ASP A 432 8.44 0.58 7.40
CA ASP A 432 7.03 0.23 7.58
C ASP A 432 6.40 -0.27 6.28
N GLN A 433 6.70 0.36 5.14
CA GLN A 433 6.18 -0.07 3.84
C GLN A 433 6.50 -1.54 3.55
N GLY A 434 7.75 -1.95 3.80
CA GLY A 434 8.15 -3.33 3.56
C GLY A 434 7.50 -4.31 4.51
N TYR A 435 7.32 -3.93 5.78
CA TYR A 435 6.60 -4.75 6.74
C TYR A 435 5.13 -4.92 6.33
N LEU A 436 4.45 -3.82 6.00
CA LEU A 436 3.03 -3.83 5.63
C LEU A 436 2.78 -4.61 4.32
N ASN A 437 3.70 -4.57 3.35
CA ASN A 437 3.61 -5.36 2.13
C ASN A 437 3.77 -6.89 2.36
N GLU A 438 4.41 -7.31 3.45
CA GLU A 438 4.48 -8.72 3.82
C GLU A 438 3.23 -9.19 4.59
N VAL A 439 2.63 -8.31 5.41
CA VAL A 439 1.42 -8.63 6.18
C VAL A 439 0.16 -8.59 5.31
N PHE A 440 0.01 -7.54 4.50
CA PHE A 440 -1.17 -7.28 3.67
C PHE A 440 -0.85 -7.60 2.20
N SER A 441 -0.55 -8.87 1.92
CA SER A 441 -0.20 -9.31 0.57
C SER A 441 -1.38 -9.25 -0.42
N TRP A 442 -2.62 -9.31 0.08
CA TRP A 442 -3.83 -9.05 -0.72
C TRP A 442 -4.24 -7.59 -0.54
N TRP A 443 -3.86 -6.74 -1.49
CA TRP A 443 -4.13 -5.31 -1.47
C TRP A 443 -4.78 -4.88 -2.78
N HIS A 444 -5.52 -3.77 -2.75
CA HIS A 444 -6.33 -3.31 -3.86
C HIS A 444 -5.72 -2.05 -4.51
N ARG A 445 -5.44 -2.12 -5.82
CA ARG A 445 -4.75 -1.05 -6.55
C ARG A 445 -5.66 0.15 -6.79
N LEU A 446 -5.28 1.28 -6.20
CA LEU A 446 -5.79 2.60 -6.52
C LEU A 446 -5.07 3.17 -7.74
N PRO A 447 -5.71 4.05 -8.53
CA PRO A 447 -5.03 4.76 -9.61
C PRO A 447 -3.88 5.60 -9.05
N SER A 448 -2.80 5.73 -9.82
CA SER A 448 -1.61 6.53 -9.46
C SER A 448 -1.94 7.97 -9.07
N HIS A 449 -3.03 8.54 -9.59
CA HIS A 449 -3.52 9.86 -9.22
C HIS A 449 -3.98 9.98 -7.75
N ALA A 450 -4.26 8.87 -7.05
CA ALA A 450 -4.58 8.89 -5.62
C ALA A 450 -3.35 9.26 -4.75
N ASN A 451 -2.14 8.93 -5.21
CA ASN A 451 -0.86 9.15 -4.54
C ASN A 451 0.23 9.35 -5.60
N TYR A 452 0.25 10.53 -6.20
CA TYR A 452 1.07 10.79 -7.37
C TYR A 452 2.51 11.10 -6.97
N MET A 453 3.40 10.13 -7.19
CA MET A 453 4.81 10.24 -6.81
C MET A 453 5.54 11.29 -7.65
N LYS A 454 6.18 12.28 -7.00
CA LYS A 454 7.05 13.27 -7.64
C LYS A 454 8.39 12.63 -8.03
N HIS A 455 8.38 11.82 -9.09
CA HIS A 455 9.55 11.10 -9.60
C HIS A 455 9.56 10.99 -11.12
N PHE A 456 10.74 11.12 -11.73
CA PHE A 456 10.97 11.12 -13.18
C PHE A 456 12.19 10.23 -13.51
N TRP A 457 11.94 9.03 -14.06
CA TRP A 457 12.98 8.08 -14.47
C TRP A 457 13.81 8.62 -15.65
N GLU A 458 15.13 8.37 -15.67
CA GLU A 458 16.02 8.68 -16.81
C GLU A 458 16.17 7.45 -17.76
N GLY A 459 16.07 7.66 -19.08
CA GLY A 459 16.25 6.63 -20.13
C GLY A 459 15.66 7.03 -21.50
N ASP A 460 15.93 6.27 -22.57
CA ASP A 460 15.55 6.60 -23.97
C ASP A 460 14.02 6.62 -24.24
N SER A 461 13.19 6.23 -23.27
CA SER A 461 11.72 6.42 -23.23
C SER A 461 11.27 7.44 -22.16
N GLY A 462 12.21 7.96 -21.38
CA GLY A 462 12.04 8.76 -20.18
C GLY A 462 11.65 10.20 -20.45
N GLU A 463 12.06 10.84 -21.55
CA GLU A 463 11.68 12.24 -21.81
C GLU A 463 10.18 12.41 -22.03
N ARG A 464 9.56 11.55 -22.84
CA ARG A 464 8.11 11.59 -23.09
C ARG A 464 7.32 11.25 -21.83
N LEU A 465 7.75 10.23 -21.09
CA LEU A 465 7.12 9.85 -19.83
C LEU A 465 7.28 10.94 -18.77
N ALA A 466 8.46 11.54 -18.65
CA ALA A 466 8.72 12.65 -17.75
C ALA A 466 7.88 13.88 -18.13
N ALA A 467 7.73 14.18 -19.43
CA ALA A 467 6.84 15.25 -19.89
C ALA A 467 5.37 14.98 -19.51
N ALA A 468 4.88 13.75 -19.70
CA ALA A 468 3.54 13.36 -19.26
C ALA A 468 3.37 13.51 -17.74
N ARG A 469 4.38 13.07 -16.95
CA ARG A 469 4.35 13.22 -15.49
C ARG A 469 4.35 14.67 -15.05
N ARG A 470 5.18 15.51 -15.68
CA ARG A 470 5.18 16.96 -15.44
C ARG A 470 3.84 17.58 -15.80
N ALA A 471 3.19 17.14 -16.88
CA ALA A 471 1.87 17.62 -17.25
C ALA A 471 0.82 17.32 -16.17
N VAL A 472 0.85 16.13 -15.53
CA VAL A 472 -0.03 15.82 -14.38
C VAL A 472 0.22 16.77 -13.21
N LEU A 473 1.49 17.02 -12.87
CA LEU A 473 1.87 17.94 -11.78
C LEU A 473 1.53 19.41 -12.08
N ALA A 474 1.53 19.79 -13.36
CA ALA A 474 1.26 21.15 -13.83
C ALA A 474 -0.22 21.42 -14.17
N ALA A 475 -1.06 20.38 -14.24
CA ALA A 475 -2.45 20.49 -14.73
C ALA A 475 -3.32 21.42 -13.86
N GLU A 476 -3.96 22.41 -14.47
CA GLU A 476 -4.91 23.31 -13.82
C GLU A 476 -6.29 23.20 -14.52
N PRO A 477 -7.37 22.79 -13.83
CA PRO A 477 -7.40 22.38 -12.42
C PRO A 477 -6.57 21.12 -12.17
N ALA A 478 -6.14 20.91 -10.92
CA ALA A 478 -5.39 19.71 -10.53
C ALA A 478 -6.17 18.44 -10.92
N VAL A 479 -5.44 17.42 -11.40
CA VAL A 479 -6.03 16.12 -11.79
C VAL A 479 -5.70 15.00 -10.79
N ALA A 480 -4.52 15.05 -10.16
CA ALA A 480 -4.15 14.15 -9.07
C ALA A 480 -4.86 14.54 -7.77
N LEU A 481 -5.28 13.54 -6.98
CA LEU A 481 -5.83 13.76 -5.64
C LEU A 481 -4.76 14.27 -4.68
N ALA A 482 -3.58 13.65 -4.69
CA ALA A 482 -2.43 14.11 -3.93
C ALA A 482 -1.12 13.92 -4.70
N VAL A 483 -0.14 14.77 -4.37
CA VAL A 483 1.24 14.64 -4.83
C VAL A 483 2.14 14.29 -3.65
N HIS A 484 2.93 13.23 -3.81
CA HIS A 484 3.87 12.73 -2.83
C HIS A 484 5.28 13.20 -3.14
N PHE A 485 5.84 14.02 -2.26
CA PHE A 485 7.15 14.63 -2.47
C PHE A 485 8.26 13.66 -2.09
N VAL A 486 8.85 12.98 -3.07
CA VAL A 486 10.12 12.26 -2.89
C VAL A 486 11.30 13.21 -3.07
N GLY A 487 12.49 12.82 -2.61
CA GLY A 487 13.65 13.71 -2.57
C GLY A 487 13.49 14.81 -1.53
N MET A 488 14.19 15.93 -1.69
CA MET A 488 14.10 17.06 -0.78
C MET A 488 12.68 17.60 -0.71
N LYS A 489 12.13 17.68 0.51
CA LYS A 489 10.77 18.18 0.73
C LYS A 489 10.71 19.70 0.52
N PRO A 490 9.56 20.25 0.06
CA PRO A 490 9.45 21.67 -0.28
C PRO A 490 9.84 22.63 0.85
N TRP A 491 9.51 22.30 2.09
CA TRP A 491 9.82 23.14 3.25
C TRP A 491 11.31 23.20 3.59
N PHE A 492 12.11 22.25 3.11
CA PHE A 492 13.57 22.26 3.25
C PHE A 492 14.30 22.97 2.11
N CYS A 493 13.60 23.31 1.03
CA CYS A 493 14.11 24.16 -0.04
C CYS A 493 13.72 25.61 0.23
N PHE A 494 14.40 26.56 -0.43
CA PHE A 494 13.84 27.91 -0.57
C PHE A 494 12.62 27.91 -1.49
N ARG A 495 11.79 28.94 -1.38
CA ARG A 495 10.53 29.08 -2.13
C ARG A 495 10.71 29.23 -3.64
N ASP A 496 11.84 29.77 -4.06
CA ASP A 496 12.03 30.29 -5.42
C ASP A 496 12.08 29.19 -6.50
N TYR A 497 12.57 28.01 -6.18
CA TYR A 497 12.60 26.83 -7.06
C TYR A 497 12.81 25.54 -6.25
N ASP A 498 12.56 24.38 -6.86
CA ASP A 498 12.80 23.09 -6.23
C ASP A 498 14.31 22.81 -6.09
N CYS A 499 14.82 22.83 -4.86
CA CYS A 499 16.25 22.67 -4.60
C CYS A 499 16.83 21.31 -5.03
N ASN A 500 15.97 20.31 -5.32
CA ASN A 500 16.38 19.05 -5.92
C ASN A 500 17.15 19.23 -7.24
N TRP A 501 16.91 20.30 -8.00
CA TRP A 501 17.66 20.61 -9.24
C TRP A 501 19.18 20.75 -9.03
N ASN A 502 19.59 21.20 -7.84
CA ASN A 502 21.00 21.45 -7.52
C ASN A 502 21.81 20.17 -7.23
N SER A 503 21.16 19.01 -7.11
CA SER A 503 21.84 17.74 -6.78
C SER A 503 21.60 16.70 -7.88
N PRO A 504 22.65 16.12 -8.49
CA PRO A 504 22.47 15.17 -9.59
C PRO A 504 21.65 13.95 -9.19
N GLN A 505 21.83 13.43 -7.97
CA GLN A 505 21.08 12.28 -7.46
C GLN A 505 19.60 12.58 -7.19
N LEU A 506 19.25 13.85 -6.98
CA LEU A 506 17.91 14.29 -6.63
C LEU A 506 17.12 14.88 -7.79
N ARG A 507 17.77 15.14 -8.94
CA ARG A 507 17.12 15.69 -10.14
C ARG A 507 15.92 14.88 -10.60
N GLN A 508 15.97 13.56 -10.45
CA GLN A 508 14.84 12.67 -10.72
C GLN A 508 13.60 12.96 -9.86
N PHE A 509 13.69 13.81 -8.83
CA PHE A 509 12.59 14.25 -7.99
C PHE A 509 12.26 15.73 -8.16
N ALA A 510 12.93 16.46 -9.05
CA ALA A 510 12.80 17.92 -9.15
C ALA A 510 11.57 18.34 -9.98
N SER A 511 10.70 19.18 -9.42
CA SER A 511 9.60 19.83 -10.14
C SER A 511 9.22 21.16 -9.49
N ASP A 512 9.40 22.24 -10.23
CA ASP A 512 9.03 23.59 -9.79
C ASP A 512 7.52 23.78 -9.73
N GLU A 513 6.75 23.07 -10.56
CA GLU A 513 5.30 23.13 -10.57
C GLU A 513 4.71 22.55 -9.29
N ALA A 514 5.18 21.36 -8.88
CA ALA A 514 4.81 20.74 -7.63
C ALA A 514 5.27 21.58 -6.43
N HIS A 515 6.49 22.13 -6.49
CA HIS A 515 7.04 23.01 -5.45
C HIS A 515 6.21 24.29 -5.27
N ALA A 516 5.86 24.96 -6.37
CA ALA A 516 5.03 26.16 -6.34
C ALA A 516 3.62 25.88 -5.79
N ARG A 517 3.03 24.72 -6.12
CA ARG A 517 1.74 24.27 -5.56
C ARG A 517 1.79 24.08 -4.05
N TRP A 518 2.86 23.46 -3.55
CA TRP A 518 3.05 23.30 -2.12
C TRP A 518 3.12 24.67 -1.42
N TRP A 519 3.85 25.63 -2.00
CA TRP A 519 3.93 26.99 -1.46
C TRP A 519 2.61 27.77 -1.54
N ARG A 520 1.76 27.53 -2.55
CA ARG A 520 0.40 28.08 -2.57
C ARG A 520 -0.45 27.59 -1.39
N ALA A 521 -0.37 26.30 -1.05
CA ALA A 521 -1.07 25.76 0.11
C ALA A 521 -0.49 26.30 1.43
N HIS A 522 0.84 26.41 1.52
CA HIS A 522 1.49 27.05 2.66
C HIS A 522 1.01 28.49 2.88
N ASP A 523 0.95 29.30 1.81
CA ASP A 523 0.56 30.71 1.91
C ASP A 523 -0.91 30.91 2.30
N ALA A 524 -1.75 29.92 2.00
CA ALA A 524 -3.15 29.91 2.43
C ALA A 524 -3.31 29.57 3.92
N MET A 525 -2.27 29.09 4.60
CA MET A 525 -2.31 28.86 6.05
C MET A 525 -2.38 30.18 6.82
N PRO A 526 -3.01 30.20 8.01
CA PRO A 526 -2.88 31.31 8.95
C PRO A 526 -1.42 31.71 9.18
N ALA A 527 -1.12 33.01 9.16
CA ALA A 527 0.25 33.53 9.29
C ALA A 527 0.98 33.01 10.55
N ALA A 528 0.25 32.77 11.64
CA ALA A 528 0.82 32.20 12.87
C ALA A 528 1.38 30.78 12.69
N LEU A 529 0.84 30.00 11.74
CA LEU A 529 1.30 28.64 11.44
C LEU A 529 2.46 28.62 10.44
N GLN A 530 2.56 29.62 9.56
CA GLN A 530 3.66 29.70 8.58
C GLN A 530 5.04 29.79 9.25
N GLY A 531 5.12 30.36 10.46
CA GLY A 531 6.36 30.42 11.26
C GLY A 531 6.91 29.06 11.71
N PHE A 532 6.12 27.98 11.61
CA PHE A 532 6.57 26.61 11.88
C PHE A 532 7.33 25.98 10.69
N CYS A 533 7.38 26.68 9.55
CA CYS A 533 8.07 26.25 8.34
C CYS A 533 9.38 27.04 8.08
N LEU A 534 9.96 27.65 9.13
CA LEU A 534 11.26 28.31 9.05
C LEU A 534 12.37 27.29 8.79
N LEU A 535 13.37 27.72 8.02
CA LEU A 535 14.57 26.93 7.77
C LEU A 535 15.56 27.14 8.91
N ASP A 536 16.14 26.04 9.40
CA ASP A 536 17.28 26.12 10.30
C ASP A 536 18.55 26.58 9.55
N GLU A 537 19.53 27.02 10.34
CA GLU A 537 20.72 27.70 9.82
C GLU A 537 21.65 26.72 9.10
N ARG A 538 21.67 25.45 9.51
CA ARG A 538 22.45 24.39 8.86
C ARG A 538 21.82 24.03 7.51
N GLN A 539 20.49 23.98 7.42
CA GLN A 539 19.78 23.74 6.18
C GLN A 539 20.01 24.87 5.17
N LYS A 540 19.98 26.14 5.61
CA LYS A 540 20.34 27.27 4.73
C LYS A 540 21.78 27.16 4.21
N ALA A 541 22.72 26.76 5.05
CA ALA A 541 24.10 26.54 4.63
C ALA A 541 24.22 25.41 3.60
N LEU A 542 23.48 24.31 3.81
CA LEU A 542 23.42 23.19 2.85
C LEU A 542 22.85 23.63 1.50
N LEU A 543 21.74 24.37 1.47
CA LEU A 543 21.15 24.86 0.21
C LEU A 543 22.13 25.76 -0.58
N ARG A 544 22.90 26.61 0.10
CA ARG A 544 23.93 27.44 -0.53
C ARG A 544 25.10 26.61 -1.06
N TRP A 545 25.50 25.58 -0.31
CA TRP A 545 26.53 24.65 -0.73
C TRP A 545 26.12 23.90 -1.99
N ASP A 546 24.93 23.30 -2.01
CA ASP A 546 24.43 22.55 -3.18
C ASP A 546 24.30 23.44 -4.41
N ALA A 547 23.85 24.69 -4.26
CA ALA A 547 23.83 25.66 -5.36
C ALA A 547 25.24 26.05 -5.85
N ALA A 548 26.24 26.11 -4.96
CA ALA A 548 27.63 26.38 -5.32
C ALA A 548 28.26 25.19 -6.06
N GLU A 549 27.97 23.96 -5.64
CA GLU A 549 28.41 22.74 -6.33
C GLU A 549 27.77 22.64 -7.73
N ALA A 550 26.47 22.90 -7.85
CA ALA A 550 25.77 22.97 -9.13
C ALA A 550 26.37 24.03 -10.07
N ARG A 551 26.78 25.18 -9.53
CA ARG A 551 27.49 26.24 -10.26
C ARG A 551 28.87 25.77 -10.70
N ALA A 552 29.66 25.17 -9.81
CA ALA A 552 31.00 24.68 -10.12
C ALA A 552 30.96 23.58 -11.20
N ALA A 553 29.94 22.73 -11.17
CA ALA A 553 29.67 21.71 -12.17
C ALA A 553 28.96 22.24 -13.43
N ASN A 554 28.63 23.54 -13.48
CA ASN A 554 27.95 24.22 -14.59
C ASN A 554 26.69 23.48 -15.08
N PHE A 555 25.80 23.16 -14.13
CA PHE A 555 24.53 22.50 -14.40
C PHE A 555 23.69 23.24 -15.45
N SER A 556 23.25 22.50 -16.48
CA SER A 556 22.63 23.05 -17.71
C SER A 556 21.25 23.66 -17.49
N ASP A 557 20.49 23.14 -16.53
CA ASP A 557 19.16 23.63 -16.15
C ASP A 557 19.18 25.07 -15.60
N GLY A 558 20.32 25.50 -15.03
CA GLY A 558 20.53 26.89 -14.64
C GLY A 558 19.84 27.36 -13.37
N HIS A 559 19.15 26.50 -12.60
CA HIS A 559 18.42 26.91 -11.40
C HIS A 559 19.33 27.54 -10.35
N TRP A 560 20.59 27.10 -10.26
CA TRP A 560 21.61 27.67 -9.37
C TRP A 560 21.92 29.17 -9.62
N ARG A 561 21.49 29.73 -10.75
CA ARG A 561 21.61 31.16 -11.09
C ARG A 561 20.43 31.99 -10.57
N LEU A 562 19.31 31.37 -10.20
CA LEU A 562 18.11 32.08 -9.82
C LEU A 562 18.32 32.82 -8.48
N PRO A 563 17.89 34.09 -8.38
CA PRO A 563 17.99 34.83 -7.13
C PRO A 563 17.00 34.27 -6.10
N ILE A 564 17.46 34.09 -4.86
CA ILE A 564 16.62 33.64 -3.73
C ILE A 564 15.96 34.87 -3.09
N ALA A 565 14.66 35.03 -3.30
CA ALA A 565 13.80 36.06 -2.73
C ALA A 565 13.02 35.57 -1.49
N ASP A 566 13.04 34.27 -1.18
CA ASP A 566 12.42 33.71 0.01
C ASP A 566 12.81 34.47 1.30
N PRO A 567 11.85 35.08 2.03
CA PRO A 567 12.12 35.81 3.27
C PRO A 567 12.84 34.97 4.33
N ARG A 568 12.60 33.65 4.36
CA ARG A 568 13.24 32.73 5.31
C ARG A 568 14.76 32.73 5.19
N ARG A 569 15.32 33.15 4.05
CA ARG A 569 16.77 33.34 3.87
C ARG A 569 17.39 34.23 4.96
N ASN A 570 16.64 35.22 5.44
CA ASN A 570 17.12 36.24 6.37
C ASN A 570 16.50 36.12 7.79
N ILE A 571 15.55 35.20 8.01
CA ILE A 571 14.88 35.00 9.30
C ILE A 571 15.52 33.83 10.04
N CYS A 572 15.93 34.02 11.28
CA CYS A 572 16.63 33.00 12.07
C CYS A 572 15.65 32.14 12.84
N ALA A 573 15.74 30.82 12.69
CA ALA A 573 14.79 29.89 13.33
C ALA A 573 14.97 29.87 14.86
N THR A 574 16.21 30.03 15.34
CA THR A 574 16.56 30.02 16.77
C THR A 574 16.22 31.33 17.49
N ALA A 575 15.98 32.42 16.77
CA ALA A 575 15.63 33.74 17.31
C ALA A 575 14.12 34.00 17.36
N ALA A 576 13.28 33.05 16.93
CA ALA A 576 11.83 33.12 17.04
C ALA A 576 11.38 32.92 18.51
N GLY A 577 11.71 33.88 19.38
CA GLY A 577 11.33 33.88 20.80
C GLY A 577 12.28 34.58 21.76
N ASP A 578 13.50 34.97 21.34
CA ASP A 578 14.47 35.62 22.23
C ASP A 578 15.26 36.73 21.52
N GLY A 579 15.17 37.96 22.05
CA GLY A 579 15.57 39.19 21.36
C GLY A 579 17.08 39.41 21.22
N GLU A 580 17.88 38.77 22.07
CA GLU A 580 19.36 38.85 22.03
C GLU A 580 19.96 37.89 20.98
N ALA A 581 19.25 36.83 20.58
CA ALA A 581 19.75 35.81 19.65
C ALA A 581 19.72 36.26 18.16
N ALA A 582 18.92 37.28 17.82
CA ALA A 582 18.74 37.76 16.45
C ALA A 582 20.01 38.37 15.83
N ALA A 583 20.89 38.96 16.65
CA ALA A 583 22.13 39.60 16.18
C ALA A 583 23.26 38.60 15.87
N ALA A 584 23.22 37.38 16.43
CA ALA A 584 24.26 36.35 16.29
C ALA A 584 24.05 35.39 15.11
N CYS A 585 23.02 35.63 14.29
CA CYS A 585 22.63 34.74 13.19
C CYS A 585 23.39 35.00 11.88
N VAL A 586 24.11 36.11 11.80
CA VAL A 586 25.05 36.39 10.71
C VAL A 586 26.27 35.49 10.90
N GLU A 587 26.61 34.72 9.85
CA GLU A 587 27.88 33.97 9.74
C GLU A 587 28.12 32.81 10.72
N ARG A 588 27.32 31.74 10.62
CA ARG A 588 27.94 30.39 10.57
C ARG A 588 28.10 30.00 9.11
N GLU A 589 28.93 30.75 8.40
CA GLU A 589 29.46 30.31 7.10
C GLU A 589 30.28 29.05 7.32
N ILE A 590 29.75 27.91 6.89
CA ILE A 590 30.57 26.72 6.75
C ILE A 590 31.41 26.92 5.48
N LYS A 591 32.60 27.51 5.64
CA LYS A 591 33.57 27.77 4.56
C LYS A 591 33.83 26.50 3.77
N ASN A 592 33.23 26.44 2.60
CA ASN A 592 33.40 25.39 1.61
C ASN A 592 33.41 23.94 2.15
N ARG A 593 32.57 23.64 3.14
CA ARG A 593 32.36 22.26 3.59
C ARG A 593 30.87 21.97 3.61
N ARG A 594 30.49 20.80 3.11
CA ARG A 594 29.13 20.28 3.31
C ARG A 594 28.85 20.15 4.81
N VAL A 595 27.65 20.52 5.23
CA VAL A 595 27.23 20.34 6.63
C VAL A 595 26.97 18.84 6.86
N GLU A 596 27.99 18.10 7.30
CA GLU A 596 27.79 16.69 7.67
C GLU A 596 27.03 16.55 9.00
N GLY A 597 26.17 15.55 9.09
CA GLY A 597 25.38 15.28 10.30
C GLY A 597 24.14 16.18 10.48
N ASN A 598 23.67 16.87 9.43
CA ASN A 598 22.32 17.42 9.46
C ASN A 598 21.31 16.25 9.40
N ARG A 599 20.31 16.23 10.30
CA ARG A 599 19.26 15.19 10.35
C ARG A 599 18.59 14.98 9.00
N VAL A 600 18.41 16.09 8.26
CA VAL A 600 18.00 16.15 6.86
C VAL A 600 18.94 15.25 6.02
N THR A 601 20.23 15.59 5.89
CA THR A 601 21.21 14.85 5.06
C THR A 601 21.36 13.37 5.39
N THR A 602 21.26 12.97 6.67
CA THR A 602 21.36 11.56 7.08
C THR A 602 20.13 10.75 6.66
N SER A 603 18.96 11.37 6.63
CA SER A 603 17.74 10.77 6.10
C SER A 603 17.78 10.64 4.57
N TYR A 604 18.37 11.61 3.85
CA TYR A 604 18.43 11.61 2.39
C TYR A 604 19.46 10.65 1.79
N ALA A 605 20.66 10.54 2.38
CA ALA A 605 21.67 9.61 1.89
C ALA A 605 21.14 8.16 1.83
N LYS A 606 20.36 7.77 2.86
CA LYS A 606 19.72 6.45 2.94
C LYS A 606 18.49 6.29 2.05
N LEU A 607 17.89 7.39 1.59
CA LEU A 607 16.76 7.40 0.66
C LEU A 607 17.25 7.09 -0.76
N ILE A 608 18.38 7.67 -1.16
CA ILE A 608 19.01 7.43 -2.47
C ILE A 608 19.49 5.98 -2.62
N ASP A 609 19.98 5.34 -1.56
CA ASP A 609 20.45 3.95 -1.62
C ASP A 609 19.32 2.91 -1.81
N ASN A 610 18.06 3.30 -1.62
CA ASN A 610 16.88 2.41 -1.66
C ASN A 610 15.98 2.61 -2.90
N PHE A 611 16.32 3.55 -3.78
CA PHE A 611 15.67 3.80 -5.08
C PHE A 611 16.71 3.60 -6.19
#